data_AF-A0AAW0TR05-F1
#
_entry.id   AF-A0AAW0TR05-F1
#
_cell.length_a   1.000
_cell.length_b   1.000
_cell.length_c   1.000
_cell.angle_alpha   90.00
_cell.angle_beta   90.00
_cell.angle_gamma   90.00
#
_symmetry.space_group_name_H-M   'P 1'
#
loop_
_entity.id
_entity.type
_entity.pdbx_description
1 polymer ?
#
loop_
_entity_poly.entity_id
_entity_poly.type
_entity_poly.pdbx_seq_one_letter_code
_entity_poly.pdbx_strand_id
1 'polypeptide(L)'
;MKVTVWSILSGQLSGHLVLSVPATHTLRKVLEAYCTYKGASVSDKYVMRSRDNHILNLNKTLQQANVEDGDTLMIGLLGDEKQTFSFGSWYLVTFASFIIGFFGIGCVVWLCLQVLPRPQKFGVVIDAGSSHSEVFVFSWDGEKPLGTAEVKLVHRCFINGGINSFASHVEDLPSYFEPCLSEAEGYVPAPKRPDTPIYLGATAGMRILRKFDCDGAQTVLMTLQQILDVNSTFKFDSKNVEVLSGSEEGISGWIAVNYLAHNLRKQGGTTASVLDVGGASLQVTSELSAPNRWQTVPIRLFDHTHKVMSKSFLCYGIGEARHRYDFFLLNPNKTKEKVIPPESLTDPCLAEGLTRQVSLEQLRAPCVLTDDSKPLLSLTSTINESKLKRIFKNYRKQNEKEAALNGKASEKDKKVEGSESKRYVTVHGTSHVAKCEKEMRHLFNRSLCESTFTFGDCMDAQSVPLGNGTLYAFSGLFHHLMEALGMGPGGSLDLFKGVVSAVCSMDATKLSVMYSDLEPEIVEDLCFDGMFVYTLLTAGLGINNDTFDNVVFSDETGKMEVVWPQGFMINKTSTLPDEAHLPPFSLPILVLFLCFFSAFIISGILFLHHSLKIKRHSTSYQRCDLHHS
;
A
#
# COMPACT_ATOMS: atom_id res chain seq x y z
N MET A 1 -83.12 -31.91 -33.06
CA MET A 1 -82.06 -31.29 -32.25
C MET A 1 -81.94 -29.81 -32.60
N LYS A 2 -81.70 -28.97 -31.60
CA LYS A 2 -81.35 -27.56 -31.74
C LYS A 2 -79.84 -27.46 -31.86
N VAL A 3 -79.35 -26.92 -32.98
CA VAL A 3 -77.93 -26.63 -33.17
C VAL A 3 -77.76 -25.15 -33.43
N THR A 4 -76.76 -24.54 -32.81
CA THR A 4 -76.41 -23.14 -33.04
C THR A 4 -75.38 -23.10 -34.15
N VAL A 5 -75.70 -22.49 -35.29
CA VAL A 5 -74.73 -22.27 -36.35
C VAL A 5 -74.18 -20.87 -36.22
N TRP A 6 -72.87 -20.73 -36.01
CA TRP A 6 -72.19 -19.44 -35.91
C TRP A 6 -71.21 -19.28 -37.07
N SER A 7 -71.25 -18.13 -37.75
CA SER A 7 -70.40 -17.86 -38.90
C SER A 7 -69.36 -16.80 -38.56
N ILE A 8 -68.08 -17.13 -38.77
CA ILE A 8 -66.95 -16.20 -38.66
C ILE A 8 -66.68 -15.44 -39.96
N LEU A 9 -67.49 -15.67 -40.99
CA LEU A 9 -67.41 -14.94 -42.26
C LEU A 9 -68.01 -13.55 -42.11
N SER A 10 -67.37 -12.56 -42.74
CA SER A 10 -67.86 -11.18 -42.78
C SER A 10 -69.00 -11.00 -43.81
N GLY A 11 -69.75 -9.89 -43.69
CA GLY A 11 -70.83 -9.55 -44.61
C GLY A 11 -72.14 -10.27 -44.29
N GLN A 12 -72.93 -10.60 -45.33
CA GLN A 12 -74.29 -11.17 -45.20
C GLN A 12 -74.34 -12.48 -44.41
N LEU A 13 -73.26 -13.27 -44.42
CA LEU A 13 -73.19 -14.55 -43.72
C LEU A 13 -72.82 -14.42 -42.23
N SER A 14 -72.54 -13.22 -41.72
CA SER A 14 -72.11 -13.01 -40.33
C SER A 14 -73.24 -13.25 -39.31
N GLY A 15 -72.85 -13.57 -38.08
CA GLY A 15 -73.74 -13.80 -36.95
C GLY A 15 -74.03 -15.28 -36.69
N HIS A 16 -75.02 -15.55 -35.83
CA HIS A 16 -75.44 -16.91 -35.50
C HIS A 16 -76.93 -17.14 -35.82
N LEU A 17 -77.33 -18.41 -35.85
CA LEU A 17 -78.73 -18.84 -35.99
C LEU A 17 -78.91 -20.18 -35.27
N VAL A 18 -79.94 -20.28 -34.44
CA VAL A 18 -80.33 -21.56 -33.82
C VAL A 18 -81.30 -22.27 -34.75
N LEU A 19 -80.89 -23.42 -35.27
CA LEU A 19 -81.68 -24.24 -36.18
C LEU A 19 -82.24 -25.45 -35.43
N SER A 20 -83.56 -25.66 -35.52
CA SER A 20 -84.19 -26.91 -35.08
C SER A 20 -84.27 -27.86 -36.27
N VAL A 21 -83.37 -28.85 -36.31
CA VAL A 21 -83.23 -29.81 -37.42
C VAL A 21 -83.25 -31.27 -36.92
N PRO A 22 -83.71 -32.24 -37.73
CA PRO A 22 -83.61 -33.67 -37.39
C PRO A 22 -82.14 -34.10 -37.25
N ALA A 23 -81.82 -35.01 -36.32
CA ALA A 23 -80.47 -35.54 -36.15
C ALA A 23 -79.96 -36.34 -37.38
N THR A 24 -80.88 -36.72 -38.28
CA THR A 24 -80.60 -37.37 -39.55
C THR A 24 -80.20 -36.41 -40.68
N HIS A 25 -80.29 -35.08 -40.48
CA HIS A 25 -79.79 -34.12 -41.45
C HIS A 25 -78.27 -34.18 -41.58
N THR A 26 -77.78 -34.05 -42.81
CA THR A 26 -76.35 -33.87 -43.08
C THR A 26 -75.91 -32.46 -42.70
N LEU A 27 -74.66 -32.33 -42.30
CA LEU A 27 -74.06 -31.02 -42.02
C LEU A 27 -74.16 -30.07 -43.22
N ARG A 28 -74.11 -30.60 -44.46
CA ARG A 28 -74.40 -29.82 -45.68
C ARG A 28 -75.79 -29.19 -45.68
N LYS A 29 -76.82 -29.92 -45.27
CA LYS A 29 -78.20 -29.37 -45.17
C LYS A 29 -78.32 -28.30 -44.09
N VAL A 30 -77.55 -28.43 -43.00
CA VAL A 30 -77.50 -27.42 -41.94
C VAL A 30 -76.82 -26.14 -42.45
N LEU A 31 -75.73 -26.28 -43.20
CA LEU A 31 -75.06 -25.17 -43.87
C LEU A 31 -75.97 -24.47 -44.89
N GLU A 32 -76.66 -25.25 -45.73
CA GLU A 32 -77.65 -24.73 -46.69
C GLU A 32 -78.77 -23.96 -45.99
N ALA A 33 -79.37 -24.53 -44.93
CA ALA A 33 -80.42 -23.88 -44.17
C ALA A 33 -79.97 -22.53 -43.56
N TYR A 34 -78.74 -22.49 -43.04
CA TYR A 34 -78.14 -21.25 -42.54
C TYR A 34 -77.93 -20.21 -43.66
N CYS A 35 -77.35 -20.61 -44.79
CA CYS A 35 -77.10 -19.73 -45.93
C CYS A 35 -78.41 -19.19 -46.54
N THR A 36 -79.44 -20.04 -46.69
CA THR A 36 -80.76 -19.63 -47.16
C THR A 36 -81.40 -18.60 -46.22
N TYR A 37 -81.33 -18.82 -44.91
CA TYR A 37 -81.82 -17.85 -43.92
C TYR A 37 -81.09 -16.50 -44.03
N LYS A 38 -79.79 -16.52 -44.28
CA LYS A 38 -78.95 -15.33 -44.45
C LYS A 38 -79.04 -14.70 -45.86
N GLY A 39 -79.86 -15.25 -46.76
CA GLY A 39 -80.00 -14.75 -48.13
C GLY A 39 -78.73 -14.89 -48.97
N ALA A 40 -77.88 -15.87 -48.65
CA ALA A 40 -76.59 -16.08 -49.30
C ALA A 40 -76.52 -17.45 -49.98
N SER A 41 -75.75 -17.55 -51.07
CA SER A 41 -75.50 -18.81 -51.77
C SER A 41 -74.42 -19.63 -51.06
N VAL A 42 -74.61 -20.93 -50.96
CA VAL A 42 -73.59 -21.85 -50.41
C VAL A 42 -72.39 -21.91 -51.36
N SER A 43 -71.18 -21.76 -50.81
CA SER A 43 -69.92 -21.91 -51.55
C SER A 43 -69.24 -23.22 -51.17
N ASP A 44 -68.60 -23.90 -52.12
CA ASP A 44 -67.76 -25.07 -51.85
C ASP A 44 -66.52 -24.77 -50.99
N LYS A 45 -66.21 -23.48 -50.82
CA LYS A 45 -65.16 -23.03 -49.90
C LYS A 45 -65.64 -22.96 -48.45
N TYR A 46 -66.93 -23.11 -48.16
CA TYR A 46 -67.44 -23.09 -46.79
C TYR A 46 -67.26 -24.45 -46.14
N VAL A 47 -66.69 -24.42 -44.93
CA VAL A 47 -66.57 -25.60 -44.07
C VAL A 47 -67.29 -25.36 -42.76
N MET A 48 -67.91 -26.41 -42.23
CA MET A 48 -68.40 -26.43 -40.86
C MET A 48 -67.36 -27.06 -39.95
N ARG A 49 -67.15 -26.47 -38.78
CA ARG A 49 -66.23 -26.95 -37.75
C ARG A 49 -66.97 -27.18 -36.44
N SER A 50 -66.49 -28.12 -35.62
CA SER A 50 -66.94 -28.24 -34.23
C SER A 50 -66.45 -27.06 -33.39
N ARG A 51 -66.92 -26.98 -32.13
CA ARG A 51 -66.42 -26.02 -31.14
C ARG A 51 -64.90 -26.11 -30.94
N ASP A 52 -64.33 -27.30 -31.06
CA ASP A 52 -62.88 -27.55 -30.95
C ASP A 52 -62.14 -27.36 -32.29
N ASN A 53 -62.74 -26.62 -33.23
CA ASN A 53 -62.16 -26.23 -34.51
C ASN A 53 -61.83 -27.39 -35.47
N HIS A 54 -62.40 -28.58 -35.26
CA HIS A 54 -62.22 -29.71 -36.18
C HIS A 54 -63.16 -29.58 -37.38
N ILE A 55 -62.61 -29.65 -38.60
CA ILE A 55 -63.41 -29.62 -39.82
C ILE A 55 -64.30 -30.86 -39.87
N LEU A 56 -65.61 -30.63 -39.89
CA LEU A 56 -66.60 -31.68 -39.96
C LEU A 56 -66.87 -32.04 -41.42
N ASN A 57 -67.01 -33.34 -41.68
CA ASN A 57 -67.34 -33.82 -43.01
C ASN A 57 -68.81 -33.48 -43.33
N LEU A 58 -69.02 -32.57 -44.27
CA LEU A 58 -70.35 -32.06 -44.64
C LEU A 58 -71.32 -33.16 -45.13
N ASN A 59 -70.81 -34.31 -45.56
CA ASN A 59 -71.64 -35.43 -46.03
C ASN A 59 -72.13 -36.34 -44.89
N LYS A 60 -71.59 -36.20 -43.67
CA LYS A 60 -72.07 -36.95 -42.49
C LYS A 60 -73.34 -36.32 -41.92
N THR A 61 -74.21 -37.16 -41.37
CA THR A 61 -75.34 -36.70 -40.54
C THR A 61 -74.83 -36.08 -39.24
N LEU A 62 -75.65 -35.24 -38.60
CA LEU A 62 -75.33 -34.66 -37.29
C LEU A 62 -74.97 -35.76 -36.28
N GLN A 63 -75.72 -36.87 -36.27
CA GLN A 63 -75.42 -38.03 -35.44
C GLN A 63 -74.09 -38.72 -35.79
N GLN A 64 -73.78 -38.90 -37.09
CA GLN A 64 -72.51 -39.51 -37.54
C GLN A 64 -71.29 -38.61 -37.31
N ALA A 65 -71.53 -37.31 -37.12
CA ALA A 65 -70.52 -36.32 -36.80
C ALA A 65 -70.38 -36.06 -35.29
N ASN A 66 -71.05 -36.85 -34.43
CA ASN A 66 -71.09 -36.66 -32.98
C ASN A 66 -71.54 -35.25 -32.56
N VAL A 67 -72.50 -34.67 -33.28
CA VAL A 67 -73.11 -33.39 -32.88
C VAL A 67 -74.31 -33.69 -31.99
N GLU A 68 -74.33 -33.12 -30.80
CA GLU A 68 -75.37 -33.29 -29.78
C GLU A 68 -76.36 -32.10 -29.76
N ASP A 69 -77.48 -32.27 -29.05
CA ASP A 69 -78.47 -31.21 -28.89
C ASP A 69 -77.89 -30.05 -28.08
N GLY A 70 -77.96 -28.83 -28.63
CA GLY A 70 -77.36 -27.62 -28.05
C GLY A 70 -75.98 -27.27 -28.58
N ASP A 71 -75.36 -28.11 -29.42
CA ASP A 71 -74.02 -27.86 -29.95
C ASP A 71 -73.95 -26.64 -30.88
N THR A 72 -72.77 -26.00 -30.87
CA THR A 72 -72.44 -24.88 -31.75
C THR A 72 -71.51 -25.33 -32.88
N LEU A 73 -71.95 -25.12 -34.12
CA LEU A 73 -71.23 -25.39 -35.36
C LEU A 73 -70.71 -24.09 -35.97
N MET A 74 -69.44 -24.09 -36.38
CA MET A 74 -68.74 -22.90 -36.86
C MET A 74 -68.58 -22.92 -38.38
N ILE A 75 -69.09 -21.91 -39.10
CA ILE A 75 -68.85 -21.75 -40.55
C ILE A 75 -67.63 -20.88 -40.78
N GLY A 76 -66.66 -21.37 -41.56
CA GLY A 76 -65.52 -20.58 -42.04
C GLY A 76 -65.07 -21.00 -43.44
N LEU A 77 -63.97 -20.42 -43.93
CA LEU A 77 -63.39 -20.77 -45.24
C LEU A 77 -62.43 -21.96 -45.13
N LEU A 78 -62.40 -22.78 -46.18
CA LEU A 78 -61.42 -23.84 -46.42
C LEU A 78 -60.04 -23.19 -46.63
N GLY A 79 -59.06 -23.51 -45.77
CA GLY A 79 -57.69 -22.96 -45.81
C GLY A 79 -57.41 -21.78 -44.87
N ASP A 80 -58.40 -21.30 -44.11
CA ASP A 80 -58.22 -20.22 -43.12
C ASP A 80 -57.92 -20.78 -41.71
N GLU A 81 -56.75 -21.44 -41.55
CA GLU A 81 -56.31 -22.01 -40.26
C GLU A 81 -55.79 -20.95 -39.27
N LYS A 82 -55.62 -19.69 -39.70
CA LYS A 82 -54.86 -18.68 -38.96
C LYS A 82 -55.66 -17.87 -37.93
N GLN A 83 -56.97 -18.04 -37.80
CA GLN A 83 -57.78 -17.19 -36.92
C GLN A 83 -57.96 -17.69 -35.47
N THR A 84 -57.38 -18.81 -35.06
CA THR A 84 -57.50 -19.29 -33.67
C THR A 84 -56.17 -19.22 -32.91
N PHE A 85 -55.68 -18.00 -32.64
CA PHE A 85 -54.80 -17.80 -31.49
C PHE A 85 -55.67 -17.64 -30.25
N SER A 86 -55.78 -18.72 -29.47
CA SER A 86 -56.42 -18.74 -28.16
C SER A 86 -55.97 -17.54 -27.31
N PHE A 87 -56.95 -16.86 -26.72
CA PHE A 87 -56.80 -15.68 -25.86
C PHE A 87 -55.79 -15.85 -24.69
N GLY A 88 -55.45 -17.09 -24.30
CA GLY A 88 -54.50 -17.38 -23.23
C GLY A 88 -53.02 -17.21 -23.61
N SER A 89 -52.65 -17.38 -24.88
CA SER A 89 -51.23 -17.45 -25.26
C SER A 89 -50.51 -16.10 -25.19
N TRP A 90 -51.20 -14.98 -25.46
CA TRP A 90 -50.57 -13.66 -25.46
C TRP A 90 -50.19 -13.16 -24.06
N TYR A 91 -50.94 -13.55 -23.03
CA TYR A 91 -50.58 -13.23 -21.63
C TYR A 91 -49.34 -14.00 -21.18
N LEU A 92 -49.19 -15.26 -21.60
CA LEU A 92 -47.98 -16.05 -21.33
C LEU A 92 -46.74 -15.46 -22.01
N VAL A 93 -46.86 -15.05 -23.27
CA VAL A 93 -45.76 -14.39 -24.00
C VAL A 93 -45.41 -13.04 -23.35
N THR A 94 -46.41 -12.27 -22.91
CA THR A 94 -46.21 -11.02 -22.18
C THR A 94 -45.43 -11.26 -20.88
N PHE A 95 -45.83 -12.25 -20.09
CA PHE A 95 -45.21 -12.57 -18.82
C PHE A 95 -43.76 -13.06 -19.00
N ALA A 96 -43.52 -13.95 -19.96
CA ALA A 96 -42.18 -14.43 -20.29
C ALA A 96 -41.26 -13.26 -20.75
N SER A 97 -41.79 -12.35 -21.56
CA SER A 97 -41.05 -11.18 -22.05
C SER A 97 -40.64 -10.24 -20.91
N PHE A 98 -41.55 -9.95 -19.96
CA PHE A 98 -41.21 -9.17 -18.78
C PHE A 98 -40.21 -9.87 -17.85
N ILE A 99 -40.34 -11.18 -17.64
CA ILE A 99 -39.35 -11.94 -16.85
C ILE A 99 -37.96 -11.80 -17.46
N ILE A 100 -37.81 -12.03 -18.77
CA ILE A 100 -36.51 -11.93 -19.45
C ILE A 100 -35.97 -10.50 -19.36
N GLY A 101 -36.81 -9.49 -19.60
CA GLY A 101 -36.40 -8.08 -19.54
C GLY A 101 -35.96 -7.64 -18.14
N PHE A 102 -36.81 -7.83 -17.13
CA PHE A 102 -36.50 -7.39 -15.76
C PHE A 102 -35.40 -8.21 -15.11
N PHE A 103 -35.39 -9.53 -15.28
CA PHE A 103 -34.33 -10.38 -14.74
C PHE A 103 -33.00 -10.09 -15.43
N GLY A 104 -33.00 -9.91 -16.75
CA GLY A 104 -31.81 -9.54 -17.50
C GLY A 104 -31.21 -8.19 -17.08
N ILE A 105 -32.05 -7.15 -16.96
CA ILE A 105 -31.60 -5.85 -16.41
C ILE A 105 -31.11 -6.02 -14.97
N GLY A 106 -31.82 -6.78 -14.14
CA GLY A 106 -31.43 -7.07 -12.77
C GLY A 106 -30.06 -7.75 -12.67
N CYS A 107 -29.78 -8.74 -13.52
CA CYS A 107 -28.48 -9.41 -13.61
C CYS A 107 -27.38 -8.47 -14.12
N VAL A 108 -27.64 -7.65 -15.13
CA VAL A 108 -26.67 -6.67 -15.66
C VAL A 108 -26.34 -5.63 -14.59
N VAL A 109 -27.36 -5.08 -13.92
CA VAL A 109 -27.19 -4.13 -12.82
C VAL A 109 -26.47 -4.78 -11.65
N TRP A 110 -26.85 -6.00 -11.26
CA TRP A 110 -26.17 -6.75 -10.19
C TRP A 110 -24.70 -7.01 -10.51
N LEU A 111 -24.36 -7.44 -11.73
CA LEU A 111 -22.98 -7.62 -12.19
C LEU A 111 -22.19 -6.30 -12.22
N CYS A 112 -22.83 -5.18 -12.57
CA CYS A 112 -22.20 -3.86 -12.51
C CYS A 112 -22.05 -3.31 -11.09
N LEU A 113 -22.95 -3.70 -10.17
CA LEU A 113 -22.92 -3.32 -8.76
C LEU A 113 -22.04 -4.24 -7.90
N GLN A 114 -21.52 -5.34 -8.45
CA GLN A 114 -20.47 -6.12 -7.79
C GLN A 114 -19.25 -5.22 -7.62
N VAL A 115 -19.06 -4.69 -6.41
CA VAL A 115 -17.81 -4.08 -5.99
C VAL A 115 -16.80 -5.23 -5.85
N LEU A 116 -16.12 -5.57 -6.95
CA LEU A 116 -14.94 -6.43 -6.85
C LEU A 116 -14.00 -5.78 -5.83
N PRO A 117 -13.54 -6.52 -4.80
CA PRO A 117 -12.58 -5.96 -3.87
C PRO A 117 -11.36 -5.46 -4.65
N ARG A 118 -10.91 -4.24 -4.34
CA ARG A 118 -9.76 -3.62 -5.01
C ARG A 118 -8.59 -4.60 -4.99
N PRO A 119 -7.83 -4.75 -6.10
CA PRO A 119 -6.67 -5.64 -6.12
C PRO A 119 -5.63 -5.11 -5.13
N GLN A 120 -5.66 -5.62 -3.90
CA GLN A 120 -4.71 -5.23 -2.88
C GLN A 120 -3.34 -5.85 -3.23
N LYS A 121 -2.33 -4.99 -3.34
CA LYS A 121 -0.94 -5.33 -3.61
C LYS A 121 -0.11 -5.24 -2.34
N PHE A 122 1.05 -5.90 -2.38
CA PHE A 122 2.01 -5.93 -1.28
C PHE A 122 3.41 -5.69 -1.83
N GLY A 123 4.32 -5.25 -0.96
CA GLY A 123 5.74 -5.12 -1.23
C GLY A 123 6.53 -5.27 0.05
N VAL A 124 7.71 -5.88 -0.04
CA VAL A 124 8.60 -6.08 1.10
C VAL A 124 9.87 -5.26 0.88
N VAL A 125 10.30 -4.49 1.87
CA VAL A 125 11.56 -3.73 1.83
C VAL A 125 12.39 -4.10 3.04
N ILE A 126 13.65 -4.46 2.81
CA ILE A 126 14.64 -4.72 3.83
C ILE A 126 15.57 -3.51 3.90
N ASP A 127 15.59 -2.85 5.05
CA ASP A 127 16.60 -1.86 5.39
C ASP A 127 17.79 -2.57 6.02
N ALA A 128 18.92 -2.58 5.33
CA ALA A 128 20.15 -3.19 5.82
C ALA A 128 21.12 -2.09 6.28
N GLY A 129 20.92 -1.66 7.53
CA GLY A 129 21.68 -0.63 8.20
C GLY A 129 23.09 -1.06 8.65
N SER A 130 23.85 -0.10 9.17
CA SER A 130 25.21 -0.33 9.69
C SER A 130 25.24 -1.00 11.07
N SER A 131 24.15 -0.90 11.83
CA SER A 131 24.07 -1.36 13.22
C SER A 131 22.94 -2.36 13.45
N HIS A 132 21.95 -2.38 12.57
CA HIS A 132 20.78 -3.27 12.62
C HIS A 132 20.23 -3.47 11.21
N SER A 133 19.31 -4.43 11.03
CA SER A 133 18.51 -4.57 9.82
C SER A 133 17.03 -4.68 10.15
N GLU A 134 16.16 -4.27 9.23
CA GLU A 134 14.71 -4.32 9.44
C GLU A 134 13.97 -4.75 8.18
N VAL A 135 12.92 -5.55 8.34
CA VAL A 135 12.06 -6.03 7.26
C VAL A 135 10.70 -5.36 7.41
N PHE A 136 10.26 -4.67 6.35
CA PHE A 136 8.98 -3.97 6.29
C PHE A 136 8.07 -4.62 5.27
N VAL A 137 6.82 -4.91 5.67
CA VAL A 137 5.75 -5.35 4.77
C VAL A 137 4.80 -4.19 4.56
N PHE A 138 4.60 -3.82 3.30
CA PHE A 138 3.67 -2.77 2.90
C PHE A 138 2.51 -3.34 2.09
N SER A 139 1.38 -2.63 2.10
CA SER A 139 0.25 -2.89 1.20
C SER A 139 -0.33 -1.60 0.60
N TRP A 140 -0.94 -1.71 -0.58
CA TRP A 140 -1.65 -0.61 -1.23
C TRP A 140 -2.77 -1.13 -2.13
N ASP A 141 -3.69 -0.25 -2.52
CA ASP A 141 -4.68 -0.52 -3.56
C ASP A 141 -4.00 -0.46 -4.94
N GLY A 142 -4.20 -1.46 -5.80
CA GLY A 142 -3.56 -1.52 -7.12
C GLY A 142 -3.94 -0.37 -8.07
N GLU A 143 -5.07 0.28 -7.82
CA GLU A 143 -5.51 1.48 -8.54
C GLU A 143 -4.78 2.73 -8.04
N LYS A 144 -4.22 3.52 -8.96
CA LYS A 144 -3.41 4.71 -8.66
C LYS A 144 -3.91 5.93 -9.43
N PRO A 145 -5.00 6.57 -9.00
CA PRO A 145 -5.62 7.66 -9.75
C PRO A 145 -4.72 8.88 -9.97
N LEU A 146 -3.70 9.08 -9.11
CA LEU A 146 -2.69 10.14 -9.24
C LEU A 146 -1.32 9.60 -9.68
N GLY A 147 -1.28 8.40 -10.26
CA GLY A 147 -0.05 7.73 -10.70
C GLY A 147 0.83 7.19 -9.56
N THR A 148 0.53 7.48 -8.29
CA THR A 148 1.25 6.99 -7.10
C THR A 148 0.27 6.36 -6.13
N ALA A 149 0.65 5.23 -5.51
CA ALA A 149 -0.23 4.50 -4.61
C ALA A 149 -0.19 5.05 -3.17
N GLU A 150 -1.27 4.81 -2.44
CA GLU A 150 -1.29 5.01 -0.99
C GLU A 150 -0.74 3.78 -0.28
N VAL A 151 0.53 3.84 0.08
CA VAL A 151 1.23 2.75 0.77
C VAL A 151 0.92 2.78 2.26
N LYS A 152 0.58 1.62 2.83
CA LYS A 152 0.33 1.39 4.25
C LYS A 152 1.31 0.36 4.79
N LEU A 153 1.94 0.65 5.93
CA LEU A 153 2.73 -0.31 6.68
C LEU A 153 1.83 -1.38 7.29
N VAL A 154 2.15 -2.65 7.03
CA VAL A 154 1.41 -3.83 7.53
C VAL A 154 2.16 -4.48 8.68
N HIS A 155 3.47 -4.70 8.50
CA HIS A 155 4.33 -5.33 9.50
C HIS A 155 5.75 -4.77 9.44
N ARG A 156 6.45 -4.85 10.56
CA ARG A 156 7.86 -4.49 10.71
C ARG A 156 8.53 -5.50 11.63
N CYS A 157 9.68 -6.00 11.24
CA CYS A 157 10.50 -6.92 12.03
C CYS A 157 11.94 -6.41 12.11
N PHE A 158 12.53 -6.44 13.31
CA PHE A 158 13.85 -5.89 13.62
C PHE A 158 14.86 -7.02 13.85
N ILE A 159 16.08 -6.84 13.35
CA ILE A 159 17.20 -7.77 13.53
C ILE A 159 18.43 -6.98 14.02
N ASN A 160 19.05 -7.45 15.10
CA ASN A 160 20.22 -6.82 15.70
C ASN A 160 21.50 -7.15 14.92
N GLY A 161 22.30 -6.14 14.56
CA GLY A 161 23.55 -6.29 13.82
C GLY A 161 23.52 -5.66 12.42
N GLY A 162 24.61 -5.05 11.98
CA GLY A 162 24.72 -4.53 10.62
C GLY A 162 25.21 -5.59 9.65
N ILE A 163 24.67 -5.66 8.42
CA ILE A 163 25.12 -6.67 7.45
C ILE A 163 26.60 -6.52 7.04
N ASN A 164 27.18 -5.33 7.24
CA ASN A 164 28.60 -5.07 6.96
C ASN A 164 29.55 -5.89 7.85
N SER A 165 29.11 -6.39 9.00
CA SER A 165 29.94 -7.25 9.84
C SER A 165 30.07 -8.67 9.29
N PHE A 166 29.22 -9.09 8.35
CA PHE A 166 29.20 -10.47 7.85
C PHE A 166 30.23 -10.76 6.76
N ALA A 167 31.04 -9.80 6.34
CA ALA A 167 32.06 -9.98 5.30
C ALA A 167 32.99 -11.19 5.55
N SER A 168 33.28 -11.50 6.83
CA SER A 168 34.12 -12.62 7.23
C SER A 168 33.38 -13.91 7.57
N HIS A 169 32.05 -13.92 7.60
CA HIS A 169 31.22 -15.05 8.02
C HIS A 169 29.81 -14.96 7.39
N VAL A 170 29.77 -14.95 6.05
CA VAL A 170 28.53 -14.80 5.26
C VAL A 170 27.58 -15.99 5.41
N GLU A 171 28.10 -17.15 5.86
CA GLU A 171 27.33 -18.36 6.14
C GLU A 171 26.27 -18.19 7.25
N ASP A 172 26.43 -17.17 8.10
CA ASP A 172 25.48 -16.86 9.17
C ASP A 172 24.29 -15.99 8.69
N LEU A 173 24.38 -15.36 7.51
CA LEU A 173 23.34 -14.47 6.96
C LEU A 173 21.96 -15.15 6.77
N PRO A 174 21.83 -16.43 6.35
CA PRO A 174 20.53 -17.08 6.24
C PRO A 174 19.80 -17.14 7.59
N SER A 175 20.50 -17.58 8.64
CA SER A 175 19.94 -17.66 10.00
C SER A 175 19.63 -16.27 10.57
N TYR A 176 20.40 -15.26 10.16
CA TYR A 176 20.20 -13.88 10.55
C TYR A 176 18.87 -13.31 10.02
N PHE A 177 18.49 -13.58 8.76
CA PHE A 177 17.24 -13.07 8.16
C PHE A 177 16.02 -13.98 8.32
N GLU A 178 16.22 -15.27 8.61
CA GLU A 178 15.14 -16.27 8.65
C GLU A 178 13.93 -15.85 9.51
N PRO A 179 14.09 -15.33 10.75
CA PRO A 179 12.93 -15.01 11.59
C PRO A 179 12.03 -13.95 10.95
N CYS A 180 12.62 -12.84 10.49
CA CYS A 180 11.85 -11.74 9.90
C CYS A 180 11.30 -12.04 8.51
N LEU A 181 11.98 -12.86 7.70
CA LEU A 181 11.45 -13.32 6.41
C LEU A 181 10.22 -14.21 6.62
N SER A 182 10.29 -15.14 7.57
CA SER A 182 9.18 -16.02 7.94
C SER A 182 7.98 -15.22 8.46
N GLU A 183 8.21 -14.25 9.35
CA GLU A 183 7.17 -13.33 9.80
C GLU A 183 6.53 -12.56 8.63
N ALA A 184 7.34 -11.97 7.75
CA ALA A 184 6.86 -11.21 6.61
C ALA A 184 5.94 -12.04 5.70
N GLU A 185 6.28 -13.31 5.46
CA GLU A 185 5.42 -14.23 4.71
C GLU A 185 4.08 -14.50 5.42
N GLY A 186 4.07 -14.52 6.74
CA GLY A 186 2.86 -14.65 7.55
C GLY A 186 1.84 -13.53 7.32
N TYR A 187 2.31 -12.31 7.01
CA TYR A 187 1.46 -11.14 6.75
C TYR A 187 1.03 -10.98 5.28
N VAL A 188 1.62 -11.72 4.35
CA VAL A 188 1.26 -11.69 2.92
C VAL A 188 0.52 -12.98 2.52
N PRO A 189 -0.72 -12.90 1.98
CA PRO A 189 -1.45 -14.08 1.56
C PRO A 189 -0.69 -14.93 0.55
N ALA A 190 -0.61 -16.26 0.76
CA ALA A 190 0.18 -17.18 -0.07
C ALA A 190 -0.01 -17.00 -1.60
N PRO A 191 -1.24 -16.84 -2.14
CA PRO A 191 -1.43 -16.63 -3.58
C PRO A 191 -0.84 -15.32 -4.12
N LYS A 192 -0.55 -14.34 -3.26
CA LYS A 192 -0.02 -13.03 -3.64
C LYS A 192 1.50 -12.93 -3.49
N ARG A 193 2.15 -13.86 -2.77
CA ARG A 193 3.60 -13.81 -2.53
C ARG A 193 4.43 -13.86 -3.83
N PRO A 194 4.11 -14.69 -4.83
CA PRO A 194 4.84 -14.71 -6.11
C PRO A 194 4.76 -13.41 -6.92
N ASP A 195 3.79 -12.55 -6.63
CA ASP A 195 3.63 -11.22 -7.25
C ASP A 195 4.13 -10.07 -6.36
N THR A 196 4.50 -10.35 -5.11
CA THR A 196 4.92 -9.36 -4.12
C THR A 196 6.42 -9.14 -4.22
N PRO A 197 6.90 -7.99 -4.74
CA PRO A 197 8.34 -7.74 -4.86
C PRO A 197 9.00 -7.59 -3.48
N ILE A 198 10.19 -8.18 -3.37
CA ILE A 198 11.10 -7.95 -2.24
C ILE A 198 12.31 -7.11 -2.68
N TYR A 199 12.64 -6.10 -1.88
CA TYR A 199 13.75 -5.18 -2.08
C TYR A 199 14.67 -5.20 -0.86
N LEU A 200 15.98 -5.01 -1.08
CA LEU A 200 16.95 -4.81 -0.03
C LEU A 200 17.81 -3.60 -0.38
N GLY A 201 17.73 -2.57 0.47
CA GLY A 201 18.59 -1.39 0.39
C GLY A 201 19.59 -1.39 1.53
N ALA A 202 20.87 -1.53 1.21
CA ALA A 202 21.94 -1.39 2.18
C ALA A 202 22.48 0.04 2.23
N THR A 203 22.75 0.56 3.42
CA THR A 203 23.05 2.00 3.62
C THR A 203 24.55 2.27 3.92
N ALA A 204 24.85 3.18 4.84
CA ALA A 204 26.20 3.69 5.09
C ALA A 204 27.23 2.62 5.48
N GLY A 205 26.83 1.60 6.24
CA GLY A 205 27.74 0.51 6.65
C GLY A 205 28.33 -0.23 5.45
N MET A 206 27.49 -0.58 4.48
CA MET A 206 27.94 -1.21 3.23
C MET A 206 28.66 -0.23 2.30
N ARG A 207 28.33 1.07 2.33
CA ARG A 207 29.12 2.10 1.62
C ARG A 207 30.57 2.15 2.13
N ILE A 208 30.77 2.06 3.45
CA ILE A 208 32.10 1.98 4.08
C ILE A 208 32.77 0.65 3.72
N LEU A 209 32.09 -0.49 3.88
CA LEU A 209 32.65 -1.80 3.56
C LEU A 209 33.12 -1.85 2.10
N ARG A 210 32.28 -1.45 1.15
CA ARG A 210 32.62 -1.43 -0.30
C ARG A 210 33.87 -0.59 -0.61
N LYS A 211 34.16 0.46 0.17
CA LYS A 211 35.34 1.29 -0.03
C LYS A 211 36.64 0.57 0.35
N PHE A 212 36.62 -0.22 1.42
CA PHE A 212 37.84 -0.77 2.04
C PHE A 212 37.99 -2.29 1.89
N ASP A 213 36.90 -2.97 1.57
CA ASP A 213 36.79 -4.40 1.30
C ASP A 213 35.68 -4.64 0.25
N CYS A 214 36.01 -4.30 -1.01
CA CYS A 214 35.08 -4.43 -2.12
C CYS A 214 34.67 -5.89 -2.37
N ASP A 215 35.60 -6.84 -2.19
CA ASP A 215 35.34 -8.26 -2.36
C ASP A 215 34.39 -8.76 -1.27
N GLY A 216 34.65 -8.44 0.00
CA GLY A 216 33.75 -8.77 1.11
C GLY A 216 32.35 -8.17 0.94
N ALA A 217 32.26 -6.90 0.52
CA ALA A 217 30.97 -6.27 0.21
C ALA A 217 30.22 -7.00 -0.92
N GLN A 218 30.93 -7.39 -1.97
CA GLN A 218 30.33 -8.12 -3.09
C GLN A 218 29.86 -9.51 -2.68
N THR A 219 30.65 -10.23 -1.87
CA THR A 219 30.26 -11.53 -1.31
C THR A 219 29.00 -11.41 -0.48
N VAL A 220 28.92 -10.44 0.44
CA VAL A 220 27.70 -10.19 1.24
C VAL A 220 26.49 -9.96 0.34
N LEU A 221 26.59 -9.08 -0.67
CA LEU A 221 25.47 -8.79 -1.58
C LEU A 221 25.04 -10.00 -2.42
N MET A 222 25.98 -10.81 -2.91
CA MET A 222 25.68 -12.03 -3.65
C MET A 222 24.99 -13.08 -2.76
N THR A 223 25.46 -13.25 -1.51
CA THR A 223 24.82 -14.14 -0.55
C THR A 223 23.41 -13.67 -0.20
N LEU A 224 23.19 -12.36 -0.03
CA LEU A 224 21.85 -11.80 0.17
C LEU A 224 20.93 -12.06 -1.01
N GLN A 225 21.41 -11.89 -2.24
CA GLN A 225 20.64 -12.24 -3.44
C GLN A 225 20.20 -13.71 -3.41
N GLN A 226 21.12 -14.62 -3.07
CA GLN A 226 20.80 -16.04 -2.95
C GLN A 226 19.78 -16.33 -1.84
N ILE A 227 19.91 -15.69 -0.67
CA ILE A 227 18.97 -15.86 0.44
C ILE A 227 17.57 -15.41 0.04
N LEU A 228 17.43 -14.24 -0.59
CA LEU A 228 16.11 -13.73 -0.98
C LEU A 228 15.45 -14.57 -2.08
N ASP A 229 16.24 -15.17 -2.98
CA ASP A 229 15.76 -16.06 -4.03
C ASP A 229 15.33 -17.45 -3.49
N VAL A 230 16.10 -18.02 -2.56
CA VAL A 230 15.91 -19.41 -2.10
C VAL A 230 15.07 -19.51 -0.83
N ASN A 231 15.22 -18.57 0.10
CA ASN A 231 14.62 -18.63 1.43
C ASN A 231 13.33 -17.81 1.57
N SER A 232 12.87 -17.15 0.50
CA SER A 232 11.60 -16.43 0.49
C SER A 232 10.71 -16.86 -0.68
N THR A 233 9.40 -16.79 -0.49
CA THR A 233 8.37 -17.07 -1.52
C THR A 233 7.92 -15.80 -2.24
N PHE A 234 8.60 -14.69 -2.00
CA PHE A 234 8.34 -13.40 -2.62
C PHE A 234 8.94 -13.30 -4.04
N LYS A 235 8.47 -12.33 -4.81
CA LYS A 235 9.01 -12.05 -6.14
C LYS A 235 10.39 -11.41 -6.03
N PHE A 236 11.42 -12.18 -6.36
CA PHE A 236 12.80 -11.73 -6.34
C PHE A 236 13.30 -11.28 -7.73
N ASP A 237 14.13 -10.24 -7.75
CA ASP A 237 14.97 -9.82 -8.87
C ASP A 237 16.32 -9.40 -8.28
N SER A 238 17.44 -9.87 -8.84
CA SER A 238 18.78 -9.55 -8.32
C SER A 238 19.09 -8.05 -8.32
N LYS A 239 18.44 -7.27 -9.19
CA LYS A 239 18.55 -5.80 -9.23
C LYS A 239 17.90 -5.11 -8.03
N ASN A 240 17.08 -5.83 -7.26
CA ASN A 240 16.41 -5.29 -6.08
C ASN A 240 17.30 -5.33 -4.83
N VAL A 241 18.52 -5.87 -4.92
CA VAL A 241 19.51 -5.90 -3.84
C VAL A 241 20.62 -4.91 -4.20
N GLU A 242 20.64 -3.76 -3.54
CA GLU A 242 21.56 -2.67 -3.87
C GLU A 242 22.10 -1.95 -2.64
N VAL A 243 23.29 -1.34 -2.79
CA VAL A 243 23.82 -0.38 -1.82
C VAL A 243 23.35 1.00 -2.24
N LEU A 244 22.40 1.55 -1.50
CA LEU A 244 21.80 2.85 -1.77
C LEU A 244 22.87 3.95 -1.70
N SER A 245 22.79 4.89 -2.64
CA SER A 245 23.49 6.15 -2.47
C SER A 245 22.86 6.91 -1.30
N GLY A 246 23.67 7.71 -0.59
CA GLY A 246 23.14 8.54 0.48
C GLY A 246 22.09 9.56 0.01
N SER A 247 22.11 9.93 -1.28
CA SER A 247 21.07 10.76 -1.88
C SER A 247 19.73 10.04 -1.97
N GLU A 248 19.72 8.77 -2.42
CA GLU A 248 18.51 7.95 -2.52
C GLU A 248 17.89 7.66 -1.15
N GLU A 249 18.73 7.38 -0.15
CA GLU A 249 18.32 7.21 1.25
C GLU A 249 17.62 8.48 1.77
N GLY A 250 18.26 9.65 1.61
CA GLY A 250 17.68 10.93 2.03
C GLY A 250 16.42 11.34 1.25
N ILE A 251 16.39 11.11 -0.06
CA ILE A 251 15.18 11.33 -0.88
C ILE A 251 14.03 10.46 -0.40
N SER A 252 14.29 9.19 -0.10
CA SER A 252 13.28 8.27 0.40
C SER A 252 12.75 8.72 1.77
N GLY A 253 13.61 9.17 2.68
CA GLY A 253 13.21 9.82 3.94
C GLY A 253 12.33 11.06 3.71
N TRP A 254 12.71 11.92 2.77
CA TRP A 254 11.94 13.12 2.41
C TRP A 254 10.56 12.80 1.86
N ILE A 255 10.44 11.77 1.02
CA ILE A 255 9.14 11.28 0.51
C ILE A 255 8.30 10.78 1.66
N ALA A 256 8.87 9.99 2.59
CA ALA A 256 8.15 9.45 3.73
C ALA A 256 7.54 10.56 4.60
N VAL A 257 8.35 11.53 5.03
CA VAL A 257 7.87 12.68 5.83
C VAL A 257 6.76 13.44 5.10
N ASN A 258 7.00 13.85 3.85
CA ASN A 258 6.05 14.69 3.14
C ASN A 258 4.78 13.94 2.72
N TYR A 259 4.84 12.62 2.55
CA TYR A 259 3.66 11.78 2.36
C TYR A 259 2.80 11.73 3.63
N LEU A 260 3.43 11.43 4.77
CA LEU A 260 2.75 11.30 6.06
C LEU A 260 2.23 12.65 6.59
N ALA A 261 2.91 13.75 6.26
CA ALA A 261 2.44 15.11 6.52
C ALA A 261 1.39 15.62 5.51
N HIS A 262 1.02 14.80 4.50
CA HIS A 262 0.08 15.16 3.42
C HIS A 262 0.50 16.37 2.56
N ASN A 263 1.80 16.64 2.45
CA ASN A 263 2.35 17.76 1.68
C ASN A 263 2.44 17.43 0.18
N LEU A 264 2.68 16.17 -0.20
CA LEU A 264 2.92 15.77 -1.60
C LEU A 264 1.68 15.84 -2.51
N ARG A 265 0.47 15.99 -1.94
CA ARG A 265 -0.79 15.97 -2.70
C ARG A 265 -1.37 17.36 -2.96
N LYS A 266 -0.87 18.36 -2.23
CA LYS A 266 -1.40 19.72 -2.31
C LYS A 266 -0.66 20.44 -3.43
N GLN A 267 -1.37 20.77 -4.50
CA GLN A 267 -0.80 21.60 -5.57
C GLN A 267 -0.37 22.95 -4.98
N GLY A 268 0.93 23.29 -5.10
CA GLY A 268 1.51 24.50 -4.50
C GLY A 268 1.71 24.43 -2.98
N GLY A 269 1.59 23.24 -2.37
CA GLY A 269 1.92 23.04 -0.96
C GLY A 269 3.43 23.14 -0.71
N THR A 270 3.81 23.75 0.42
CA THR A 270 5.20 23.77 0.87
C THR A 270 5.57 22.40 1.43
N THR A 271 6.64 21.80 0.90
CA THR A 271 7.21 20.57 1.44
C THR A 271 8.19 20.88 2.56
N ALA A 272 8.31 19.95 3.50
CA ALA A 272 9.27 20.02 4.58
C ALA A 272 10.67 19.67 4.09
N SER A 273 11.68 20.29 4.72
CA SER A 273 13.04 19.77 4.75
C SER A 273 13.15 18.65 5.76
N VAL A 274 14.11 17.76 5.57
CA VAL A 274 14.20 16.52 6.34
C VAL A 274 15.65 16.25 6.73
N LEU A 275 15.87 15.87 8.00
CA LEU A 275 17.15 15.50 8.59
C LEU A 275 17.04 14.09 9.16
N ASP A 276 17.81 13.16 8.59
CA ASP A 276 17.98 11.79 9.08
C ASP A 276 19.37 11.63 9.69
N VAL A 277 19.47 11.01 10.86
CA VAL A 277 20.76 10.65 11.48
C VAL A 277 20.71 9.16 11.82
N GLY A 278 21.45 8.37 11.05
CA GLY A 278 21.67 6.94 11.29
C GLY A 278 22.93 6.67 12.11
N GLY A 279 23.39 5.42 12.09
CA GLY A 279 24.62 5.00 12.81
C GLY A 279 25.90 5.53 12.18
N ALA A 280 26.01 5.49 10.84
CA ALA A 280 27.23 5.84 10.11
C ALA A 280 27.14 7.02 9.15
N SER A 281 25.94 7.52 8.81
CA SER A 281 25.78 8.77 8.07
C SER A 281 24.58 9.56 8.57
N LEU A 282 24.52 10.83 8.17
CA LEU A 282 23.30 11.63 8.21
C LEU A 282 22.92 12.11 6.81
N GLN A 283 21.68 12.54 6.63
CA GLN A 283 21.13 13.04 5.38
C GLN A 283 20.34 14.32 5.64
N VAL A 284 20.52 15.30 4.75
CA VAL A 284 19.70 16.50 4.69
C VAL A 284 19.07 16.60 3.31
N THR A 285 17.75 16.70 3.26
CA THR A 285 17.00 16.65 2.00
C THR A 285 15.91 17.72 1.99
N SER A 286 15.84 18.48 0.88
CA SER A 286 14.94 19.62 0.73
C SER A 286 14.49 19.77 -0.71
N GLU A 287 13.25 20.22 -0.92
CA GLU A 287 12.82 20.76 -2.21
C GLU A 287 13.28 22.21 -2.37
N LEU A 288 13.82 22.57 -3.53
CA LEU A 288 14.38 23.90 -3.79
C LEU A 288 13.68 24.58 -4.98
N SER A 289 13.26 25.85 -4.80
CA SER A 289 12.50 26.60 -5.81
C SER A 289 13.36 27.14 -6.98
N ALA A 290 14.66 27.37 -6.78
CA ALA A 290 15.57 27.90 -7.81
C ALA A 290 16.99 27.30 -7.70
N PRO A 291 17.37 26.31 -8.53
CA PRO A 291 18.65 25.61 -8.42
C PRO A 291 19.77 26.39 -9.12
N ASN A 292 20.28 27.45 -8.49
CA ASN A 292 21.48 28.14 -9.01
C ASN A 292 22.79 27.61 -8.39
N ARG A 293 22.73 27.05 -7.17
CA ARG A 293 23.92 26.58 -6.40
C ARG A 293 23.95 25.06 -6.15
N TRP A 294 22.81 24.37 -6.24
CA TRP A 294 22.68 22.97 -5.82
C TRP A 294 22.00 22.13 -6.89
N GLN A 295 22.49 20.90 -7.09
CA GLN A 295 21.90 19.95 -8.01
C GLN A 295 20.65 19.32 -7.42
N THR A 296 19.56 19.31 -8.18
CA THR A 296 18.28 18.71 -7.80
C THR A 296 17.93 17.54 -8.70
N VAL A 297 17.27 16.53 -8.15
CA VAL A 297 16.68 15.40 -8.87
C VAL A 297 15.16 15.66 -9.02
N PRO A 298 14.61 15.61 -10.24
CA PRO A 298 13.17 15.70 -10.44
C PRO A 298 12.51 14.36 -10.07
N ILE A 299 11.51 14.41 -9.18
CA ILE A 299 10.76 13.23 -8.73
C ILE A 299 9.28 13.48 -8.98
N ARG A 300 8.61 12.57 -9.69
CA ARG A 300 7.18 12.67 -9.97
C ARG A 300 6.38 11.83 -8.99
N LEU A 301 5.57 12.47 -8.15
CA LEU A 301 4.72 11.84 -7.14
C LEU A 301 3.34 12.50 -7.18
N PHE A 302 2.27 11.71 -7.12
CA PHE A 302 0.89 12.21 -7.10
C PHE A 302 0.59 13.27 -8.18
N ASP A 303 1.04 13.01 -9.42
CA ASP A 303 0.96 13.90 -10.58
C ASP A 303 1.70 15.26 -10.45
N HIS A 304 2.61 15.38 -9.49
CA HIS A 304 3.44 16.56 -9.26
C HIS A 304 4.92 16.24 -9.36
N THR A 305 5.69 17.13 -10.00
CA THR A 305 7.15 17.00 -10.10
C THR A 305 7.81 17.89 -9.05
N HIS A 306 8.52 17.26 -8.12
CA HIS A 306 9.29 17.91 -7.07
C HIS A 306 10.78 17.98 -7.46
N LYS A 307 11.42 19.12 -7.24
CA LYS A 307 12.86 19.30 -7.48
C LYS A 307 13.62 19.15 -6.17
N VAL A 308 14.02 17.92 -5.87
CA VAL A 308 14.56 17.56 -4.56
C VAL A 308 16.09 17.54 -4.61
N MET A 309 16.73 18.23 -3.67
CA MET A 309 18.15 18.12 -3.40
C MET A 309 18.33 17.23 -2.16
N SER A 310 19.31 16.34 -2.20
CA SER A 310 19.67 15.50 -1.06
C SER A 310 21.18 15.45 -0.90
N LYS A 311 21.65 15.70 0.32
CA LYS A 311 23.06 15.62 0.71
C LYS A 311 23.21 14.63 1.85
N SER A 312 24.07 13.64 1.66
CA SER A 312 24.47 12.72 2.72
C SER A 312 25.87 13.08 3.21
N PHE A 313 26.10 12.96 4.51
CA PHE A 313 27.38 13.13 5.16
C PHE A 313 27.77 11.82 5.86
N LEU A 314 28.61 11.03 5.20
CA LEU A 314 29.20 9.83 5.75
C LEU A 314 30.12 10.18 6.93
N CYS A 315 30.17 9.34 7.94
CA CYS A 315 30.89 9.54 9.21
C CYS A 315 30.31 10.62 10.14
N TYR A 316 29.07 11.07 9.89
CA TYR A 316 28.30 11.93 10.81
C TYR A 316 27.05 11.24 11.37
N GLY A 317 26.88 9.94 11.11
CA GLY A 317 25.95 9.15 11.93
C GLY A 317 26.45 9.09 13.38
N ILE A 318 25.56 8.88 14.34
CA ILE A 318 25.86 9.06 15.76
C ILE A 318 27.02 8.18 16.25
N GLY A 319 27.13 6.95 15.74
CA GLY A 319 28.20 6.02 16.10
C GLY A 319 29.56 6.45 15.55
N GLU A 320 29.63 6.81 14.27
CA GLU A 320 30.89 7.28 13.67
C GLU A 320 31.28 8.69 14.14
N ALA A 321 30.30 9.52 14.48
CA ALA A 321 30.54 10.81 15.13
C ALA A 321 31.19 10.61 16.52
N ARG A 322 30.78 9.58 17.29
CA ARG A 322 31.44 9.22 18.55
C ARG A 322 32.88 8.78 18.33
N HIS A 323 33.17 8.00 17.29
CA HIS A 323 34.56 7.65 16.95
C HIS A 323 35.41 8.88 16.65
N ARG A 324 34.90 9.84 15.86
CA ARG A 324 35.63 11.09 15.56
C ARG A 324 35.80 11.97 16.79
N TYR A 325 34.81 11.98 17.69
CA TYR A 325 34.92 12.66 18.98
C TYR A 325 36.02 12.04 19.85
N ASP A 326 36.01 10.71 20.00
CA ASP A 326 37.01 9.98 20.77
C ASP A 326 38.43 10.16 20.19
N PHE A 327 38.57 10.22 18.86
CA PHE A 327 39.82 10.57 18.20
C PHE A 327 40.34 11.94 18.65
N PHE A 328 39.49 12.98 18.68
CA PHE A 328 39.89 14.32 19.11
C PHE A 328 40.24 14.39 20.60
N LEU A 329 39.63 13.56 21.44
CA LEU A 329 40.04 13.44 22.84
C LEU A 329 41.43 12.78 22.98
N LEU A 330 41.66 11.69 22.25
CA LEU A 330 42.94 10.96 22.28
C LEU A 330 44.08 11.76 21.65
N ASN A 331 43.77 12.66 20.72
CA ASN A 331 44.72 13.49 19.99
C ASN A 331 44.47 14.98 20.27
N PRO A 332 44.93 15.51 21.42
CA PRO A 332 44.68 16.91 21.80
C PRO A 332 45.34 17.92 20.86
N ASN A 333 46.39 17.52 20.13
CA ASN A 333 47.01 18.34 19.09
C ASN A 333 46.18 18.38 17.81
N LYS A 334 45.25 17.43 17.63
CA LYS A 334 44.31 17.34 16.50
C LYS A 334 45.04 17.32 15.15
N THR A 335 46.17 16.64 15.11
CA THR A 335 47.04 16.52 13.93
C THR A 335 46.98 15.12 13.32
N LYS A 336 47.53 14.96 12.11
CA LYS A 336 47.72 13.63 11.48
C LYS A 336 48.84 12.80 12.10
N GLU A 337 49.56 13.35 13.09
CA GLU A 337 50.70 12.67 13.69
C GLU A 337 50.24 11.47 14.53
N LYS A 338 51.16 10.54 14.74
CA LYS A 338 50.91 9.34 15.53
C LYS A 338 50.41 9.73 16.93
N VAL A 339 49.17 9.33 17.24
CA VAL A 339 48.54 9.60 18.52
C VAL A 339 49.30 8.86 19.63
N ILE A 340 49.85 9.63 20.58
CA ILE A 340 50.38 9.10 21.84
C ILE A 340 49.34 9.44 22.90
N PRO A 341 48.52 8.47 23.35
CA PRO A 341 47.46 8.74 24.31
C PRO A 341 48.07 9.17 25.66
N PRO A 342 47.51 10.18 26.34
CA PRO A 342 47.89 10.48 27.71
C PRO A 342 47.57 9.30 28.66
N GLU A 343 48.34 9.12 29.75
CA GLU A 343 48.14 8.03 30.73
C GLU A 343 46.76 8.07 31.41
N SER A 344 46.14 9.24 31.49
CA SER A 344 44.77 9.44 31.97
C SER A 344 44.10 10.49 31.08
N LEU A 345 42.98 10.12 30.46
CA LEU A 345 42.20 11.00 29.58
C LEU A 345 40.89 11.39 30.27
N THR A 346 40.49 12.64 30.12
CA THR A 346 39.20 13.15 30.64
C THR A 346 38.22 13.39 29.51
N ASP A 347 36.96 12.98 29.68
CA ASP A 347 35.85 13.27 28.77
C ASP A 347 34.92 14.30 29.42
N PRO A 348 34.81 15.52 28.86
CA PRO A 348 33.92 16.55 29.38
C PRO A 348 32.43 16.26 29.13
N CYS A 349 32.11 15.39 28.19
CA CYS A 349 30.75 14.98 27.86
C CYS A 349 30.32 13.70 28.61
N LEU A 350 31.20 13.10 29.40
CA LEU A 350 30.89 11.98 30.29
C LEU A 350 30.72 12.48 31.72
N ALA A 351 29.75 11.92 32.46
CA ALA A 351 29.45 12.33 33.82
C ALA A 351 30.60 12.00 34.79
N GLU A 352 30.91 12.91 35.71
CA GLU A 352 31.87 12.71 36.79
C GLU A 352 31.50 11.46 37.61
N GLY A 353 32.51 10.63 37.90
CA GLY A 353 32.33 9.33 38.55
C GLY A 353 32.09 8.17 37.59
N LEU A 354 31.80 8.42 36.31
CA LEU A 354 31.80 7.38 35.27
C LEU A 354 33.18 7.24 34.63
N THR A 355 33.46 6.03 34.18
CA THR A 355 34.66 5.70 33.41
C THR A 355 34.30 4.84 32.22
N ARG A 356 34.92 5.11 31.08
CA ARG A 356 34.75 4.32 29.85
C ARG A 356 36.09 3.84 29.34
N GLN A 357 36.15 2.60 28.87
CA GLN A 357 37.33 2.09 28.17
C GLN A 357 37.22 2.37 26.67
N VAL A 358 38.25 2.99 26.11
CA VAL A 358 38.37 3.27 24.67
C VAL A 358 39.50 2.41 24.13
N SER A 359 39.20 1.59 23.11
CA SER A 359 40.22 0.76 22.48
C SER A 359 41.08 1.63 21.57
N LEU A 360 42.41 1.53 21.68
CA LEU A 360 43.31 2.22 20.75
C LEU A 360 43.18 1.73 19.32
N GLU A 361 42.59 0.56 19.11
CA GLU A 361 42.27 0.08 17.78
C GLU A 361 41.20 0.95 17.11
N GLN A 362 40.33 1.64 17.87
CA GLN A 362 39.32 2.58 17.32
C GLN A 362 39.95 3.71 16.52
N LEU A 363 41.22 4.07 16.78
CA LEU A 363 41.99 5.01 15.95
C LEU A 363 42.26 4.49 14.53
N ARG A 364 42.00 3.22 14.26
CA ARG A 364 42.08 2.57 12.95
C ARG A 364 40.69 2.34 12.34
N ALA A 365 39.62 2.86 12.95
CA ALA A 365 38.29 2.77 12.37
C ALA A 365 38.21 3.64 11.09
N PRO A 366 37.38 3.27 10.11
CA PRO A 366 37.33 3.94 8.80
C PRO A 366 37.16 5.47 8.89
N CYS A 367 36.25 5.92 9.76
CA CYS A 367 35.88 7.33 9.89
C CYS A 367 36.87 8.20 10.67
N VAL A 368 37.98 7.63 11.15
CA VAL A 368 39.05 8.37 11.86
C VAL A 368 40.43 8.19 11.23
N LEU A 369 40.49 7.61 10.02
CA LEU A 369 41.75 7.45 9.30
C LEU A 369 42.40 8.81 9.01
N THR A 370 43.68 8.92 9.34
CA THR A 370 44.50 10.12 9.11
C THR A 370 45.50 9.95 7.97
N ASP A 371 45.66 8.72 7.47
CA ASP A 371 46.57 8.31 6.41
C ASP A 371 45.91 7.28 5.47
N ASP A 372 46.68 6.69 4.57
CA ASP A 372 46.22 5.68 3.61
C ASP A 372 46.28 4.24 4.17
N SER A 373 46.40 4.07 5.49
CA SER A 373 46.43 2.74 6.11
C SER A 373 45.11 2.00 5.95
N LYS A 374 45.18 0.67 5.91
CA LYS A 374 43.98 -0.18 5.86
C LYS A 374 43.26 -0.11 7.22
N PRO A 375 41.98 0.30 7.26
CA PRO A 375 41.24 0.38 8.51
C PRO A 375 40.88 -1.00 9.05
N LEU A 376 40.59 -1.06 10.34
CA LEU A 376 40.00 -2.25 10.96
C LEU A 376 38.47 -2.17 10.84
N LEU A 377 37.92 -2.87 9.85
CA LEU A 377 36.50 -2.76 9.49
C LEU A 377 35.53 -3.33 10.53
N SER A 378 36.00 -4.24 11.38
CA SER A 378 35.24 -4.73 12.55
C SER A 378 34.98 -3.65 13.60
N LEU A 379 35.61 -2.48 13.48
CA LEU A 379 35.41 -1.32 14.36
C LEU A 379 34.47 -0.26 13.77
N THR A 380 33.78 -0.57 12.66
CA THR A 380 32.61 0.24 12.28
C THR A 380 31.55 0.13 13.39
N SER A 381 30.87 1.24 13.66
CA SER A 381 30.04 1.38 14.87
C SER A 381 28.94 0.31 14.98
N THR A 382 29.15 -0.60 15.94
CA THR A 382 28.08 -1.36 16.57
C THR A 382 27.50 -0.49 17.68
N ILE A 383 26.28 -0.01 17.48
CA ILE A 383 25.50 0.60 18.56
C ILE A 383 25.13 -0.54 19.51
N ASN A 384 25.24 -0.31 20.83
CA ASN A 384 24.89 -1.33 21.82
C ASN A 384 23.45 -1.85 21.59
N GLU A 385 23.25 -3.16 21.68
CA GLU A 385 21.96 -3.82 21.54
C GLU A 385 20.88 -3.26 22.49
N SER A 386 21.24 -2.86 23.72
CA SER A 386 20.31 -2.25 24.69
C SER A 386 19.81 -0.88 24.19
N LYS A 387 20.75 -0.03 23.77
CA LYS A 387 20.50 1.26 23.09
C LYS A 387 19.68 1.07 21.80
N LEU A 388 19.97 0.06 20.97
CA LEU A 388 19.21 -0.26 19.76
C LEU A 388 17.76 -0.68 20.08
N LYS A 389 17.56 -1.57 21.06
CA LYS A 389 16.23 -2.08 21.47
C LYS A 389 15.28 -0.98 21.93
N ARG A 390 15.81 0.07 22.57
CA ARG A 390 15.00 1.23 22.94
C ARG A 390 14.80 2.15 21.73
N ILE A 391 15.88 2.48 21.00
CA ILE A 391 15.87 3.34 19.79
C ILE A 391 14.76 2.96 18.80
N PHE A 392 14.48 1.67 18.64
CA PHE A 392 13.44 1.15 17.76
C PHE A 392 12.21 0.66 18.55
N LYS A 393 11.35 1.63 18.91
CA LYS A 393 10.12 1.60 19.73
C LYS A 393 9.19 0.36 19.57
N ASN A 394 9.26 -0.36 18.45
CA ASN A 394 8.38 -1.50 18.17
C ASN A 394 8.88 -2.87 18.65
N TYR A 395 10.04 -2.94 19.33
CA TYR A 395 10.49 -4.18 19.99
C TYR A 395 9.49 -4.72 21.05
N ARG A 396 8.59 -3.87 21.58
CA ARG A 396 7.85 -4.14 22.83
C ARG A 396 6.43 -4.70 22.68
N LYS A 397 5.74 -4.60 21.53
CA LYS A 397 4.28 -4.91 21.48
C LYS A 397 3.86 -6.32 21.03
N GLN A 398 4.78 -7.19 20.58
CA GLN A 398 4.41 -8.56 20.16
C GLN A 398 5.13 -9.68 20.92
N ASN A 399 6.33 -9.45 21.47
CA ASN A 399 7.09 -10.49 22.16
C ASN A 399 6.56 -10.86 23.55
N GLU A 400 5.71 -10.06 24.19
CA GLU A 400 5.04 -10.44 25.44
C GLU A 400 4.04 -11.60 25.25
N LYS A 401 3.60 -11.89 24.01
CA LYS A 401 2.77 -13.07 23.71
C LYS A 401 3.58 -14.33 23.38
N GLU A 402 4.80 -14.20 22.86
CA GLU A 402 5.65 -15.36 22.51
C GLU A 402 6.63 -15.77 23.61
N ALA A 403 7.05 -14.83 24.47
CA ALA A 403 7.83 -15.17 25.67
C ALA A 403 7.00 -15.98 26.69
N ALA A 404 5.67 -15.98 26.58
CA ALA A 404 4.77 -16.86 27.32
C ALA A 404 4.66 -18.27 26.73
N LEU A 405 5.17 -18.51 25.51
CA LEU A 405 5.03 -19.79 24.81
C LEU A 405 6.35 -20.55 24.57
N ASN A 406 7.50 -19.87 24.44
CA ASN A 406 8.76 -20.54 24.15
C ASN A 406 9.82 -20.25 25.22
N GLY A 407 9.91 -21.17 26.18
CA GLY A 407 11.00 -21.20 27.14
C GLY A 407 12.34 -21.55 26.48
N LYS A 408 13.36 -20.75 26.83
CA LYS A 408 14.81 -20.95 26.67
C LYS A 408 15.37 -20.87 25.24
N ALA A 409 15.91 -19.70 24.90
CA ALA A 409 17.04 -19.59 23.98
C ALA A 409 18.35 -19.52 24.79
N SER A 410 19.31 -20.34 24.39
CA SER A 410 20.63 -20.49 25.01
C SER A 410 21.55 -19.37 24.54
N GLU A 411 22.03 -18.56 25.48
CA GLU A 411 23.17 -17.66 25.32
C GLU A 411 24.42 -18.53 25.06
N LYS A 412 25.03 -18.39 23.89
CA LYS A 412 26.32 -19.00 23.57
C LYS A 412 27.24 -17.91 23.04
N ASP A 413 28.03 -17.36 23.96
CA ASP A 413 29.23 -16.60 23.64
C ASP A 413 30.18 -17.45 22.80
N LYS A 414 30.30 -17.14 21.50
CA LYS A 414 31.38 -17.66 20.67
C LYS A 414 32.60 -16.75 20.81
N LYS A 415 33.61 -17.23 21.54
CA LYS A 415 34.99 -16.72 21.50
C LYS A 415 35.53 -16.78 20.07
N VAL A 416 35.90 -15.63 19.52
CA VAL A 416 36.75 -15.53 18.33
C VAL A 416 38.21 -15.52 18.79
N GLU A 417 38.99 -16.51 18.34
CA GLU A 417 40.43 -16.62 18.60
C GLU A 417 41.23 -15.77 17.60
N GLY A 418 42.13 -14.95 18.14
CA GLY A 418 43.03 -14.06 17.41
C GLY A 418 43.64 -13.04 18.37
N SER A 419 44.61 -13.48 19.17
CA SER A 419 45.22 -12.69 20.25
C SER A 419 46.22 -11.64 19.72
N GLU A 420 45.74 -10.50 19.23
CA GLU A 420 46.45 -9.23 19.41
C GLU A 420 46.06 -8.65 20.77
N SER A 421 47.04 -8.22 21.56
CA SER A 421 46.80 -7.62 22.88
C SER A 421 46.11 -6.27 22.70
N LYS A 422 44.77 -6.27 22.82
CA LYS A 422 43.95 -5.06 22.74
C LYS A 422 44.41 -4.07 23.81
N ARG A 423 44.92 -2.91 23.38
CA ARG A 423 45.31 -1.82 24.28
C ARG A 423 44.15 -0.88 24.49
N TYR A 424 43.81 -0.63 25.74
CA TYR A 424 42.73 0.24 26.16
C TYR A 424 43.27 1.47 26.89
N VAL A 425 42.57 2.59 26.74
CA VAL A 425 42.76 3.80 27.54
C VAL A 425 41.51 4.01 28.37
N THR A 426 41.70 4.27 29.67
CA THR A 426 40.59 4.61 30.56
C THR A 426 40.31 6.10 30.47
N VAL A 427 39.05 6.44 30.21
CA VAL A 427 38.57 7.81 30.08
C VAL A 427 37.66 8.12 31.25
N HIS A 428 37.94 9.21 31.95
CA HIS A 428 37.23 9.63 33.15
C HIS A 428 36.28 10.80 32.84
N GLY A 429 35.03 10.69 33.25
CA GLY A 429 34.06 11.77 33.11
C GLY A 429 34.36 12.96 34.01
N THR A 430 33.96 14.15 33.57
CA THR A 430 34.21 15.42 34.30
C THR A 430 33.02 16.37 34.37
N SER A 431 31.88 16.02 33.74
CA SER A 431 30.67 16.86 33.72
C SER A 431 30.91 18.33 33.36
N HIS A 432 31.85 18.60 32.45
CA HIS A 432 32.31 19.96 32.17
C HIS A 432 31.69 20.53 30.89
N VAL A 433 30.46 21.03 31.03
CA VAL A 433 29.57 21.52 29.95
C VAL A 433 30.28 22.39 28.90
N ALA A 434 31.00 23.44 29.32
CA ALA A 434 31.63 24.38 28.39
C ALA A 434 32.74 23.73 27.54
N LYS A 435 33.51 22.80 28.14
CA LYS A 435 34.54 22.04 27.42
C LYS A 435 33.90 20.97 26.53
N CYS A 436 32.78 20.36 26.95
CA CYS A 436 32.03 19.42 26.12
C CYS A 436 31.53 20.10 24.84
N GLU A 437 30.89 21.28 24.96
CA GLU A 437 30.44 22.06 23.80
C GLU A 437 31.63 22.41 22.88
N LYS A 438 32.77 22.81 23.46
CA LYS A 438 33.98 23.10 22.69
C LYS A 438 34.50 21.88 21.93
N GLU A 439 34.56 20.71 22.56
CA GLU A 439 35.04 19.50 21.90
C GLU A 439 34.08 19.04 20.79
N MET A 440 32.77 19.13 21.02
CA MET A 440 31.75 18.82 20.01
C MET A 440 31.85 19.69 18.76
N ARG A 441 32.19 20.98 18.92
CA ARG A 441 32.37 21.90 17.78
C ARG A 441 33.48 21.47 16.82
N HIS A 442 34.44 20.64 17.24
CA HIS A 442 35.47 20.13 16.33
C HIS A 442 34.90 19.18 15.28
N LEU A 443 33.81 18.46 15.58
CA LEU A 443 33.15 17.58 14.62
C LEU A 443 32.63 18.34 13.39
N PHE A 444 32.16 19.58 13.60
CA PHE A 444 31.57 20.44 12.57
C PHE A 444 32.50 21.57 12.10
N ASN A 445 33.80 21.45 12.38
CA ASN A 445 34.81 22.31 11.79
C ASN A 445 35.33 21.66 10.51
N ARG A 446 34.82 22.14 9.37
CA ARG A 446 35.16 21.60 8.05
C ARG A 446 36.65 21.64 7.75
N SER A 447 37.33 22.77 8.01
CA SER A 447 38.76 22.90 7.74
C SER A 447 39.59 21.93 8.58
N LEU A 448 39.24 21.77 9.86
CA LEU A 448 39.91 20.81 10.75
C LEU A 448 39.65 19.38 10.28
N CYS A 449 38.42 19.06 9.87
CA CYS A 449 38.06 17.75 9.35
C CYS A 449 38.89 17.40 8.11
N GLU A 450 38.90 18.29 7.10
CA GLU A 450 39.63 18.11 5.84
C GLU A 450 41.15 18.03 6.06
N SER A 451 41.68 18.74 7.07
CA SER A 451 43.09 18.67 7.42
C SER A 451 43.47 17.46 8.26
N THR A 452 42.51 16.74 8.86
CA THR A 452 42.77 15.63 9.79
C THR A 452 42.51 14.28 9.15
N PHE A 453 41.32 14.10 8.57
CA PHE A 453 40.84 12.79 8.11
C PHE A 453 41.03 12.63 6.60
N THR A 454 41.35 11.40 6.15
CA THR A 454 41.51 11.04 4.74
C THR A 454 40.27 10.38 4.13
N PHE A 455 39.30 10.02 4.97
CA PHE A 455 38.05 9.38 4.58
C PHE A 455 36.84 9.98 5.33
N GLY A 456 35.66 9.86 4.73
CA GLY A 456 34.42 10.44 5.22
C GLY A 456 34.14 11.82 4.65
N ASP A 457 32.93 12.33 4.89
CA ASP A 457 32.58 13.69 4.51
C ASP A 457 33.05 14.69 5.58
N CYS A 458 33.05 15.98 5.24
CA CYS A 458 33.27 17.08 6.17
C CYS A 458 32.12 18.09 6.06
N MET A 459 31.55 18.49 7.21
CA MET A 459 30.32 19.27 7.28
C MET A 459 30.54 20.60 7.99
N ASP A 460 29.87 21.62 7.49
CA ASP A 460 29.60 22.90 8.13
C ASP A 460 28.22 23.43 7.68
N ALA A 461 27.73 24.51 8.32
CA ALA A 461 26.48 25.16 7.95
C ALA A 461 26.39 25.62 6.47
N GLN A 462 27.53 25.86 5.79
CA GLN A 462 27.52 26.30 4.39
C GLN A 462 27.38 25.14 3.39
N SER A 463 27.67 23.92 3.85
CA SER A 463 27.58 22.70 3.06
C SER A 463 26.15 22.14 2.94
N VAL A 464 25.16 22.77 3.60
CA VAL A 464 23.80 22.26 3.74
C VAL A 464 22.78 23.23 3.15
N PRO A 465 21.87 22.78 2.27
CA PRO A 465 20.79 23.61 1.76
C PRO A 465 19.48 23.29 2.48
N LEU A 466 19.08 24.17 3.40
CA LEU A 466 17.74 24.14 3.99
C LEU A 466 16.76 24.90 3.08
N GLY A 467 15.56 24.34 2.90
CA GLY A 467 14.45 25.00 2.19
C GLY A 467 13.73 26.02 3.07
N ASN A 468 12.80 26.78 2.48
CA ASN A 468 12.01 27.80 3.19
C ASN A 468 10.83 27.23 4.00
N GLY A 469 11.00 26.06 4.64
CA GLY A 469 9.94 25.35 5.33
C GLY A 469 10.38 24.71 6.64
N THR A 470 9.49 23.94 7.25
CA THR A 470 9.77 23.16 8.45
C THR A 470 10.88 22.12 8.19
N LEU A 471 11.83 21.99 9.11
CA LEU A 471 12.82 20.93 9.15
C LEU A 471 12.31 19.81 10.06
N TYR A 472 12.00 18.66 9.50
CA TYR A 472 11.68 17.45 10.26
C TYR A 472 12.95 16.67 10.54
N ALA A 473 13.37 16.64 11.80
CA ALA A 473 14.44 15.78 12.29
C ALA A 473 13.82 14.45 12.73
N PHE A 474 14.03 13.41 11.92
CA PHE A 474 13.44 12.09 12.12
C PHE A 474 14.56 11.04 12.17
N SER A 475 14.50 10.18 13.17
CA SER A 475 15.22 8.92 13.34
C SER A 475 15.03 8.51 14.81
N GLY A 476 15.43 7.30 15.16
CA GLY A 476 15.38 6.89 16.56
C GLY A 476 16.26 7.78 17.47
N LEU A 477 17.36 8.36 17.00
CA LEU A 477 18.16 9.28 17.83
C LEU A 477 17.32 10.45 18.36
N PHE A 478 16.61 11.16 17.47
CA PHE A 478 15.85 12.35 17.85
C PHE A 478 14.69 12.02 18.77
N HIS A 479 13.95 10.95 18.48
CA HIS A 479 12.80 10.56 19.29
C HIS A 479 13.20 10.23 20.72
N HIS A 480 14.21 9.36 20.88
CA HIS A 480 14.65 8.89 22.19
C HIS A 480 15.29 9.99 23.01
N LEU A 481 16.07 10.86 22.36
CA LEU A 481 16.65 12.00 23.03
C LEU A 481 15.55 12.96 23.54
N MET A 482 14.56 13.31 22.72
CA MET A 482 13.50 14.22 23.15
C MET A 482 12.61 13.62 24.24
N GLU A 483 12.28 12.33 24.13
CA GLU A 483 11.53 11.61 25.17
C GLU A 483 12.31 11.56 26.49
N ALA A 484 13.59 11.18 26.45
CA ALA A 484 14.44 11.12 27.63
C ALA A 484 14.62 12.50 28.28
N LEU A 485 14.79 13.56 27.48
CA LEU A 485 14.92 14.93 27.98
C LEU A 485 13.58 15.54 28.42
N GLY A 486 12.45 14.84 28.22
CA GLY A 486 11.12 15.36 28.56
C GLY A 486 10.71 16.57 27.72
N MET A 487 11.24 16.69 26.50
CA MET A 487 11.02 17.84 25.62
C MET A 487 9.88 17.59 24.64
N GLY A 488 8.80 18.35 24.78
CA GLY A 488 7.67 18.36 23.86
C GLY A 488 7.87 19.29 22.65
N PRO A 489 6.94 19.25 21.67
CA PRO A 489 6.96 20.16 20.53
C PRO A 489 6.80 21.62 20.97
N GLY A 490 7.54 22.55 20.35
CA GLY A 490 7.42 23.99 20.58
C GLY A 490 8.33 24.59 21.66
N GLY A 491 9.43 23.91 22.03
CA GLY A 491 10.49 24.50 22.86
C GLY A 491 11.41 25.44 22.07
N SER A 492 12.15 26.32 22.77
CA SER A 492 13.19 27.16 22.15
C SER A 492 14.56 26.47 22.12
N LEU A 493 15.46 26.92 21.24
CA LEU A 493 16.83 26.43 21.20
C LEU A 493 17.57 26.68 22.53
N ASP A 494 17.30 27.79 23.21
CA ASP A 494 17.86 28.08 24.54
C ASP A 494 17.36 27.11 25.61
N LEU A 495 16.07 26.73 25.56
CA LEU A 495 15.52 25.72 26.44
C LEU A 495 16.18 24.36 26.17
N PHE A 496 16.30 23.97 24.90
CA PHE A 496 16.99 22.73 24.50
C PHE A 496 18.43 22.71 25.02
N LYS A 497 19.18 23.80 24.80
CA LYS A 497 20.54 23.95 25.33
C LYS A 497 20.57 23.86 26.85
N GLY A 498 19.63 24.52 27.54
CA GLY A 498 19.55 24.53 29.00
C GLY A 498 19.34 23.14 29.58
N VAL A 499 18.43 22.36 28.99
CA VAL A 499 18.14 20.98 29.39
C VAL A 499 19.36 20.08 29.15
N VAL A 500 19.97 20.13 27.95
CA VAL A 500 21.18 19.37 27.63
C VAL A 500 22.34 19.74 28.58
N SER A 501 22.51 21.03 28.86
CA SER A 501 23.54 21.52 29.79
C SER A 501 23.32 21.03 31.22
N ALA A 502 22.05 20.95 31.66
CA ALA A 502 21.71 20.42 32.97
C ALA A 502 22.10 18.95 33.08
N VAL A 503 21.77 18.13 32.08
CA VAL A 503 22.19 16.71 31.99
C VAL A 503 23.72 16.59 32.04
N CYS A 504 24.43 17.35 31.22
CA CYS A 504 25.89 17.33 31.16
C CYS A 504 26.60 17.85 32.42
N SER A 505 25.87 18.48 33.34
CA SER A 505 26.42 18.99 34.62
C SER A 505 26.25 18.01 35.78
N MET A 506 25.51 16.91 35.61
CA MET A 506 25.26 15.94 36.66
C MET A 506 26.44 14.99 36.82
N ASP A 507 26.70 14.55 38.05
CA ASP A 507 27.55 13.39 38.31
C ASP A 507 26.79 12.08 38.06
N ALA A 508 27.52 10.96 38.08
CA ALA A 508 26.99 9.62 37.85
C ALA A 508 25.83 9.24 38.78
N THR A 509 25.88 9.68 40.04
CA THR A 509 24.88 9.30 41.06
C THR A 509 23.57 10.05 40.79
N LYS A 510 23.66 11.36 40.57
CA LYS A 510 22.49 12.18 40.27
C LYS A 510 21.86 11.78 38.94
N LEU A 511 22.69 11.51 37.93
CA LEU A 511 22.24 11.13 36.59
C LEU A 511 21.48 9.80 36.63
N SER A 512 22.00 8.78 37.31
CA SER A 512 21.35 7.47 37.44
C SER A 512 20.04 7.52 38.25
N VAL A 513 19.96 8.37 39.28
CA VAL A 513 18.73 8.58 40.04
C VAL A 513 17.67 9.31 39.22
N MET A 514 18.06 10.35 38.48
CA MET A 514 17.12 11.16 37.72
C MET A 514 16.54 10.41 36.51
N TYR A 515 17.34 9.52 35.91
CA TYR A 515 16.98 8.73 34.75
C TYR A 515 16.88 7.24 35.07
N SER A 516 16.37 6.89 36.26
CA SER A 516 16.30 5.50 36.74
C SER A 516 15.44 4.56 35.88
N ASP A 517 14.54 5.13 35.08
CA ASP A 517 13.68 4.39 34.15
C ASP A 517 14.37 4.06 32.81
N LEU A 518 15.59 4.56 32.62
CA LEU A 518 16.42 4.34 31.44
C LEU A 518 17.49 3.27 31.72
N GLU A 519 17.90 2.54 30.68
CA GLU A 519 19.02 1.61 30.79
C GLU A 519 20.34 2.37 30.99
N PRO A 520 21.29 1.85 31.79
CA PRO A 520 22.53 2.56 32.11
C PRO A 520 23.27 3.07 30.88
N GLU A 521 23.40 2.26 29.81
CA GLU A 521 24.17 2.66 28.63
C GLU A 521 23.53 3.84 27.87
N ILE A 522 22.21 3.98 27.96
CA ILE A 522 21.49 5.13 27.39
C ILE A 522 21.75 6.37 28.25
N VAL A 523 21.67 6.20 29.58
CA VAL A 523 21.92 7.29 30.54
C VAL A 523 23.34 7.85 30.37
N GLU A 524 24.33 6.98 30.20
CA GLU A 524 25.73 7.35 30.01
C GLU A 524 25.96 8.21 28.75
N ASP A 525 25.16 8.00 27.70
CA ASP A 525 25.30 8.70 26.43
C ASP A 525 24.44 9.97 26.31
N LEU A 526 23.50 10.23 27.22
CA LEU A 526 22.55 11.35 27.11
C LEU A 526 23.24 12.72 26.90
N CYS A 527 24.33 12.98 27.64
CA CYS A 527 25.06 14.23 27.47
C CYS A 527 25.73 14.31 26.09
N PHE A 528 26.37 13.22 25.64
CA PHE A 528 27.01 13.15 24.32
C PHE A 528 25.98 13.34 23.20
N ASP A 529 24.90 12.56 23.22
CA ASP A 529 23.84 12.59 22.20
C ASP A 529 23.15 13.96 22.17
N GLY A 530 22.84 14.53 23.34
CA GLY A 530 22.26 15.87 23.46
C GLY A 530 23.15 16.98 22.91
N MET A 531 24.44 16.97 23.28
CA MET A 531 25.40 17.96 22.82
C MET A 531 25.74 17.80 21.33
N PHE A 532 25.76 16.57 20.83
CA PHE A 532 25.90 16.28 19.41
C PHE A 532 24.72 16.88 18.62
N VAL A 533 23.48 16.61 19.02
CA VAL A 533 22.29 17.17 18.35
C VAL A 533 22.26 18.70 18.43
N TYR A 534 22.55 19.28 19.59
CA TYR A 534 22.65 20.75 19.73
C TYR A 534 23.68 21.34 18.76
N THR A 535 24.86 20.73 18.68
CA THR A 535 25.96 21.23 17.83
C THR A 535 25.69 20.98 16.35
N LEU A 536 25.04 19.86 15.99
CA LEU A 536 24.59 19.56 14.64
C LEU A 536 23.63 20.64 14.15
N LEU A 537 22.60 20.97 14.94
CA LEU A 537 21.62 21.99 14.56
C LEU A 537 22.30 23.36 14.41
N THR A 538 23.14 23.74 15.36
CA THR A 538 23.72 25.09 15.39
C THR A 538 24.92 25.27 14.45
N ALA A 539 25.97 24.47 14.62
CA ALA A 539 27.20 24.58 13.82
C ALA A 539 27.13 23.82 12.49
N GLY A 540 26.42 22.69 12.46
CA GLY A 540 26.28 21.85 11.26
C GLY A 540 25.22 22.38 10.28
N LEU A 541 24.08 22.86 10.77
CA LEU A 541 22.95 23.31 9.93
C LEU A 541 22.72 24.82 9.96
N GLY A 542 23.34 25.55 10.88
CA GLY A 542 23.15 27.00 11.02
C GLY A 542 21.81 27.41 11.64
N ILE A 543 21.12 26.49 12.35
CA ILE A 543 19.89 26.80 13.09
C ILE A 543 20.25 27.71 14.27
N ASN A 544 19.43 28.73 14.46
CA ASN A 544 19.55 29.73 15.53
C ASN A 544 18.18 29.91 16.20
N ASN A 545 18.09 30.79 17.20
CA ASN A 545 16.84 31.02 17.93
C ASN A 545 15.68 31.43 17.02
N ASP A 546 15.93 32.17 15.93
CA ASP A 546 14.89 32.65 15.02
C ASP A 546 14.38 31.54 14.08
N THR A 547 15.20 30.51 13.82
CA THR A 547 14.85 29.41 12.90
C THR A 547 14.49 28.10 13.60
N PHE A 548 14.78 27.98 14.91
CA PHE A 548 14.53 26.76 15.68
C PHE A 548 13.04 26.40 15.78
N ASP A 549 12.14 27.40 15.77
CA ASP A 549 10.68 27.15 15.78
C ASP A 549 10.21 26.38 14.53
N ASN A 550 11.01 26.35 13.47
CA ASN A 550 10.76 25.54 12.28
C ASN A 550 11.30 24.12 12.38
N VAL A 551 11.96 23.74 13.48
CA VAL A 551 12.48 22.38 13.69
C VAL A 551 11.45 21.55 14.43
N VAL A 552 11.06 20.45 13.81
CA VAL A 552 10.15 19.47 14.40
C VAL A 552 10.93 18.18 14.62
N PHE A 553 11.12 17.82 15.88
CA PHE A 553 11.59 16.49 16.25
C PHE A 553 10.39 15.57 16.32
N SER A 554 10.33 14.60 15.41
CA SER A 554 9.25 13.62 15.44
C SER A 554 9.71 12.32 14.82
N ASP A 555 9.46 11.21 15.53
CA ASP A 555 9.39 9.89 14.92
C ASP A 555 8.08 9.67 14.19
N GLU A 556 7.00 10.38 14.55
CA GLU A 556 5.67 10.13 14.03
C GLU A 556 5.11 11.29 13.21
N THR A 557 4.48 10.99 12.08
CA THR A 557 3.59 11.93 11.38
C THR A 557 2.24 11.23 11.18
N GLY A 558 1.19 11.75 11.82
CA GLY A 558 -0.14 11.13 11.77
C GLY A 558 -0.22 9.75 12.45
N LYS A 559 0.54 9.52 13.54
CA LYS A 559 0.64 8.24 14.28
C LYS A 559 1.38 7.11 13.56
N MET A 560 2.11 7.42 12.49
CA MET A 560 2.96 6.46 11.78
C MET A 560 4.42 6.90 11.88
N GLU A 561 5.30 5.95 12.20
CA GLU A 561 6.73 6.18 12.31
C GLU A 561 7.34 6.49 10.92
N VAL A 562 8.19 7.52 10.85
CA VAL A 562 8.87 7.92 9.63
C VAL A 562 10.11 7.03 9.43
N VAL A 563 10.11 6.26 8.35
CA VAL A 563 11.26 5.44 7.94
C VAL A 563 11.46 5.57 6.43
N TRP A 564 12.71 5.61 5.95
CA TRP A 564 13.00 5.74 4.52
C TRP A 564 12.39 4.62 3.66
N PRO A 565 12.24 3.35 4.12
CA PRO A 565 11.60 2.28 3.33
C PRO A 565 10.16 2.60 2.90
N GLN A 566 9.41 3.35 3.72
CA GLN A 566 8.06 3.81 3.36
C GLN A 566 8.11 4.73 2.13
N GLY A 567 9.02 5.71 2.12
CA GLY A 567 9.16 6.63 0.99
C GLY A 567 9.76 5.97 -0.24
N PHE A 568 10.67 5.00 -0.05
CA PHE A 568 11.17 4.15 -1.14
C PHE A 568 10.02 3.38 -1.79
N MET A 569 9.17 2.73 -1.00
CA MET A 569 8.03 1.97 -1.52
C MET A 569 7.03 2.87 -2.24
N ILE A 570 6.70 4.05 -1.68
CA ILE A 570 5.84 5.05 -2.34
C ILE A 570 6.44 5.44 -3.70
N ASN A 571 7.73 5.75 -3.75
CA ASN A 571 8.41 6.10 -4.99
C ASN A 571 8.33 4.95 -6.01
N LYS A 572 8.60 3.70 -5.60
CA LYS A 572 8.49 2.53 -6.48
C LYS A 572 7.08 2.36 -7.03
N THR A 573 6.03 2.63 -6.24
CA THR A 573 4.64 2.52 -6.74
C THR A 573 4.33 3.45 -7.91
N SER A 574 5.06 4.56 -8.05
CA SER A 574 4.91 5.48 -9.20
C SER A 574 5.34 4.85 -10.53
N THR A 575 6.23 3.86 -10.47
CA THR A 575 6.76 3.14 -11.65
C THR A 575 6.07 1.80 -11.92
N LEU A 576 5.33 1.27 -10.93
CA LEU A 576 4.57 0.04 -11.12
C LEU A 576 3.39 0.29 -12.09
N PRO A 577 2.84 -0.73 -12.77
CA PRO A 577 1.63 -0.56 -13.56
C PRO A 577 0.44 -0.18 -12.68
N ASP A 578 -0.51 0.56 -13.25
CA ASP A 578 -1.81 0.83 -12.64
C ASP A 578 -2.75 -0.34 -12.95
N GLU A 579 -3.34 -0.92 -11.91
CA GLU A 579 -4.30 -2.03 -12.04
C GLU A 579 -5.70 -1.53 -11.71
N ALA A 580 -6.15 -0.55 -12.49
CA ALA A 580 -7.52 -0.06 -12.44
C ALA A 580 -8.50 -1.18 -12.82
N HIS A 581 -9.66 -1.21 -12.15
CA HIS A 581 -10.74 -2.11 -12.54
C HIS A 581 -11.17 -1.80 -13.98
N LEU A 582 -11.01 -2.76 -14.88
CA LEU A 582 -11.86 -2.78 -16.07
C LEU A 582 -13.25 -3.24 -15.60
N PRO A 583 -14.33 -2.47 -15.88
CA PRO A 583 -15.66 -2.98 -15.64
C PRO A 583 -15.82 -4.33 -16.37
N PRO A 584 -16.64 -5.26 -15.86
CA PRO A 584 -16.79 -6.59 -16.46
C PRO A 584 -17.21 -6.52 -17.94
N PHE A 585 -17.78 -5.40 -18.36
CA PHE A 585 -18.13 -5.09 -19.74
C PHE A 585 -17.66 -3.68 -20.11
N SER A 586 -17.22 -3.49 -21.36
CA SER A 586 -16.99 -2.15 -21.90
C SER A 586 -18.32 -1.38 -22.00
N LEU A 587 -18.26 -0.04 -21.97
CA LEU A 587 -19.45 0.82 -22.07
C LEU A 587 -20.37 0.44 -23.27
N PRO A 588 -19.85 0.11 -24.47
CA PRO A 588 -20.69 -0.34 -25.58
C PRO A 588 -21.41 -1.66 -25.31
N ILE A 589 -20.75 -2.63 -24.67
CA ILE A 589 -21.35 -3.93 -24.34
C ILE A 589 -22.42 -3.77 -23.27
N LEU A 590 -22.19 -2.89 -22.28
CA LEU A 590 -23.17 -2.55 -21.26
C LEU A 590 -24.43 -1.92 -21.89
N VAL A 591 -24.26 -0.93 -22.77
CA VAL A 591 -25.36 -0.29 -23.50
C VAL A 591 -26.10 -1.31 -24.37
N LEU A 592 -25.38 -2.21 -25.03
CA LEU A 592 -25.98 -3.27 -25.84
C LEU A 592 -26.88 -4.19 -25.02
N PHE A 593 -26.41 -4.66 -23.86
CA PHE A 593 -27.22 -5.52 -22.98
C PHE A 593 -28.44 -4.78 -22.41
N LEU A 594 -28.27 -3.53 -21.99
CA LEU A 594 -29.40 -2.72 -21.51
C LEU A 594 -30.44 -2.49 -22.61
N CYS A 595 -30.02 -2.16 -23.83
CA CYS A 595 -30.90 -2.03 -24.98
C CYS A 595 -31.61 -3.34 -25.32
N PHE A 596 -30.88 -4.46 -25.31
CA PHE A 596 -31.41 -5.79 -25.59
C PHE A 596 -32.52 -6.18 -24.61
N PHE A 597 -32.28 -6.07 -23.30
CA PHE A 597 -33.30 -6.41 -22.30
C PHE A 597 -34.44 -5.39 -22.25
N SER A 598 -34.18 -4.11 -22.55
CA SER A 598 -35.23 -3.09 -22.69
C SER A 598 -36.17 -3.40 -23.87
N ALA A 599 -35.65 -3.97 -24.96
CA ALA A 599 -36.46 -4.38 -26.10
C ALA A 599 -37.47 -5.48 -25.73
N PHE A 600 -37.12 -6.40 -24.83
CA PHE A 600 -38.08 -7.37 -24.29
C PHE A 600 -39.19 -6.69 -23.48
N ILE A 601 -38.87 -5.71 -22.63
CA ILE A 601 -39.89 -4.95 -21.88
C ILE A 601 -40.85 -4.24 -22.85
N ILE A 602 -40.32 -3.59 -23.88
CA ILE A 602 -41.12 -2.91 -24.92
C ILE A 602 -42.01 -3.93 -25.65
N SER A 603 -41.45 -5.08 -26.03
CA SER A 603 -42.19 -6.16 -26.68
C SER A 603 -43.32 -6.70 -25.79
N GLY A 604 -43.06 -6.89 -24.49
CA GLY A 604 -44.06 -7.25 -23.49
C GLY A 604 -45.21 -6.24 -23.40
N ILE A 605 -44.91 -4.93 -23.40
CA ILE A 605 -45.94 -3.87 -23.43
C ILE A 605 -46.78 -3.95 -24.71
N LEU A 606 -46.15 -4.16 -25.86
CA LEU A 606 -46.85 -4.30 -27.14
C LEU A 606 -47.77 -5.53 -27.15
N PHE A 607 -47.31 -6.67 -26.64
CA PHE A 607 -48.13 -7.88 -26.51
C PHE A 607 -49.28 -7.71 -25.52
N LEU A 608 -49.06 -7.00 -24.41
CA LEU A 608 -50.10 -6.67 -23.45
C LEU A 608 -51.15 -5.74 -24.07
N HIS A 609 -50.73 -4.71 -24.81
CA HIS A 609 -51.66 -3.81 -25.48
C HIS A 609 -52.48 -4.57 -26.54
N HIS A 610 -51.84 -5.45 -27.30
CA HIS A 610 -52.51 -6.30 -28.27
C HIS A 610 -53.53 -7.24 -27.60
N SER A 611 -53.16 -7.90 -26.50
CA SER A 611 -54.06 -8.81 -25.77
C SER A 611 -55.26 -8.08 -25.17
N LEU A 612 -55.07 -6.86 -24.64
CA LEU A 612 -56.14 -6.00 -24.14
C LEU A 612 -57.07 -5.52 -25.28
N LYS A 613 -56.52 -5.19 -26.45
CA LYS A 613 -57.30 -4.77 -27.61
C LYS A 613 -58.20 -5.90 -28.09
N ILE A 614 -57.68 -7.12 -28.22
CA ILE A 614 -58.49 -8.29 -28.58
C ILE A 614 -59.59 -8.52 -27.52
N LYS A 615 -59.25 -8.43 -26.22
CA LYS A 615 -60.23 -8.62 -25.11
C LYS A 615 -61.40 -7.65 -25.20
N ARG A 616 -61.10 -6.36 -25.44
CA ARG A 616 -62.13 -5.33 -25.62
C ARG A 616 -63.07 -5.64 -26.79
N HIS A 617 -62.52 -6.05 -27.94
CA HIS A 617 -63.33 -6.44 -29.09
C HIS A 617 -64.23 -7.64 -28.77
N SER A 618 -63.74 -8.66 -28.08
CA SER A 618 -64.54 -9.83 -27.68
C SER A 618 -65.69 -9.46 -26.72
N THR A 619 -65.42 -8.65 -25.69
CA THR A 619 -66.47 -8.18 -24.75
C THR A 619 -67.51 -7.26 -25.41
N SER A 620 -67.14 -6.55 -26.48
CA SER A 620 -68.08 -5.69 -27.21
C SER A 620 -69.07 -6.51 -28.04
N TYR A 621 -68.68 -7.69 -28.52
CA TYR A 621 -69.59 -8.63 -29.18
C TYR A 621 -70.57 -9.28 -28.19
N GLN A 622 -70.10 -9.62 -26.98
CA GLN A 622 -70.93 -10.24 -25.94
C GLN A 622 -72.03 -9.33 -25.36
N ARG A 623 -71.86 -8.00 -25.45
CA ARG A 623 -72.89 -7.02 -25.01
C ARG A 623 -74.03 -6.83 -26.00
N CYS A 624 -73.83 -7.14 -27.28
CA CYS A 624 -74.89 -7.01 -28.29
C CYS A 624 -75.91 -8.16 -28.21
N ASP A 625 -75.55 -9.32 -27.66
CA ASP A 625 -76.47 -10.46 -27.49
C ASP A 625 -77.47 -10.29 -26.32
N LEU A 626 -77.22 -9.38 -25.38
CA LEU A 626 -78.11 -9.15 -24.23
C LEU A 626 -79.28 -8.19 -24.51
N HIS A 627 -79.29 -7.52 -25.67
CA HIS A 627 -80.37 -6.58 -26.04
C HIS A 627 -81.36 -7.17 -27.07
N HIS A 628 -81.17 -8.40 -27.50
CA HIS A 628 -82.12 -9.15 -28.34
C HIS A 628 -82.49 -10.49 -27.71
N SER A 629 -83.04 -10.43 -26.49
CA SER A 629 -83.78 -11.53 -25.85
C SER A 629 -85.26 -11.22 -25.85
#